data_AF-A0A382G730-F1
#
_entry.id   AF-A0A382G730-F1
#
_cell.length_a   1.000
_cell.length_b   1.000
_cell.length_c   1.000
_cell.angle_alpha   90.00
_cell.angle_beta   90.00
_cell.angle_gamma   90.00
#
_symmetry.space_group_name_H-M   'P 1'
#
loop_
_entity.id
_entity.type
_entity.pdbx_description
1 polymer ?
#
loop_
_entity_poly.entity_id
_entity_poly.type
_entity_poly.pdbx_seq_one_letter_code
_entity_poly.pdbx_strand_id
1 'polypeptide(L)' 'VRSRKRPNCDLETVGHRASVLCHAGNLSARLDRSLRLNPKTETFENDEEANALRGRPEWRAPYVLPKV' A
#
# COMPACT_ATOMS: atom_id res chain seq x y z
N VAL A 1 12.67 17.03 -14.65
CA VAL A 1 11.53 17.79 -15.25
C VAL A 1 11.82 19.28 -15.18
N ARG A 2 12.00 19.98 -16.32
CA ARG A 2 12.38 21.42 -16.33
C ARG A 2 11.26 22.37 -15.93
N SER A 3 10.00 22.00 -16.14
CA SER A 3 8.84 22.89 -15.95
C SER A 3 8.39 23.07 -14.50
N ARG A 4 8.77 22.17 -13.59
CA ARG A 4 8.29 22.10 -12.18
C ARG A 4 6.77 22.12 -12.01
N LYS A 5 6.00 21.89 -13.08
CA LYS A 5 4.54 21.80 -13.04
C LYS A 5 4.13 20.45 -12.41
N ARG A 6 2.95 20.44 -11.76
CA ARG A 6 2.35 19.20 -11.24
C ARG A 6 2.16 18.21 -12.39
N PRO A 7 2.64 16.96 -12.27
CA PRO A 7 2.40 15.93 -13.28
C PRO A 7 0.94 15.48 -13.26
N ASN A 8 0.45 14.94 -14.37
CA ASN A 8 -0.93 14.42 -14.48
C ASN A 8 -1.20 13.27 -13.49
N CYS A 9 -0.17 12.48 -13.18
CA CYS A 9 -0.20 11.42 -12.17
C CYS A 9 0.74 11.84 -11.04
N ASP A 10 0.31 12.78 -10.21
CA ASP A 10 1.07 13.14 -9.03
C ASP A 10 0.92 12.09 -7.92
N LEU A 11 1.91 12.07 -7.04
CA LEU A 11 2.00 11.08 -5.97
C LEU A 11 0.81 11.16 -5.02
N GLU A 12 0.41 12.37 -4.63
CA GLU A 12 -0.59 12.61 -3.57
C GLU A 12 -2.00 12.19 -4.01
N THR A 13 -2.42 12.55 -5.22
CA THR A 13 -3.81 12.32 -5.65
C THR A 13 -4.01 11.03 -6.44
N VAL A 14 -2.97 10.55 -7.15
CA VAL A 14 -3.09 9.41 -8.06
C VAL A 14 -2.11 8.29 -7.69
N GLY A 15 -0.81 8.58 -7.66
CA GLY A 15 0.24 7.56 -7.59
C GLY A 15 0.19 6.70 -6.32
N HIS A 16 -0.01 7.33 -5.17
CA HIS A 16 -0.12 6.64 -3.88
C HIS A 16 -1.35 5.72 -3.86
N ARG A 17 -2.52 6.26 -4.21
CA ARG A 17 -3.79 5.52 -4.22
C ARG A 17 -3.77 4.35 -5.19
N ALA A 18 -3.20 4.54 -6.38
CA ALA A 18 -3.03 3.47 -7.37
C ALA A 18 -2.15 2.34 -6.81
N SER A 19 -1.03 2.68 -6.16
CA SER A 19 -0.13 1.69 -5.57
C SER A 19 -0.80 0.89 -4.44
N VAL A 20 -1.51 1.57 -3.54
CA VAL A 20 -2.27 0.93 -2.45
C VAL A 20 -3.30 -0.06 -3.01
N LEU A 21 -4.04 0.31 -4.04
CA LEU A 21 -5.05 -0.55 -4.67
C LEU A 21 -4.42 -1.78 -5.35
N CYS A 22 -3.29 -1.63 -6.04
CA CYS A 22 -2.57 -2.77 -6.64
C CYS A 22 -2.14 -3.78 -5.57
N HIS A 23 -1.61 -3.30 -4.43
CA HIS A 23 -1.23 -4.18 -3.33
C HIS A 23 -2.44 -4.86 -2.69
N ALA A 24 -3.55 -4.14 -2.50
CA ALA A 24 -4.79 -4.72 -1.99
C ALA A 24 -5.35 -5.82 -2.92
N GLY A 25 -5.29 -5.61 -4.25
CA GLY A 25 -5.66 -6.63 -5.22
C GLY A 25 -4.80 -7.89 -5.14
N ASN A 26 -3.48 -7.73 -5.00
CA ASN A 26 -2.57 -8.87 -4.82
C ASN A 26 -2.86 -9.64 -3.53
N LEU A 27 -3.24 -8.96 -2.45
CA LEU A 27 -3.62 -9.60 -1.19
C LEU A 27 -4.95 -10.35 -1.32
N SER A 28 -5.94 -9.76 -2.02
CA SER A 28 -7.21 -10.43 -2.29
C SER A 28 -7.02 -11.71 -3.10
N ALA A 29 -6.18 -11.67 -4.14
CA ALA A 29 -5.83 -12.85 -4.93
C ALA A 29 -5.06 -13.91 -4.13
N ARG A 30 -4.16 -13.49 -3.23
CA ARG A 30 -3.37 -14.41 -2.38
C ARG A 30 -4.22 -15.10 -1.32
N LEU A 31 -5.21 -14.39 -0.76
CA LEU A 31 -6.13 -14.92 0.26
C LEU A 31 -7.38 -15.58 -0.33
N ASP A 32 -7.52 -15.56 -1.66
CA ASP A 32 -8.66 -16.11 -2.40
C ASP A 32 -10.03 -15.59 -1.91
N ARG A 33 -10.11 -14.31 -1.53
CA ARG A 33 -11.33 -13.67 -1.04
C ARG A 33 -11.34 -12.17 -1.24
N SER A 34 -12.54 -11.58 -1.27
CA SER A 34 -12.71 -10.13 -1.35
C SER A 34 -12.28 -9.46 -0.04
N LEU A 35 -11.51 -8.37 -0.15
CA LEU A 35 -11.05 -7.57 0.99
C LEU A 35 -11.68 -6.18 0.95
N ARG A 36 -12.04 -5.65 2.11
CA ARG A 36 -12.57 -4.29 2.24
C ARG A 36 -11.52 -3.35 2.82
N LEU A 37 -11.03 -2.43 1.98
CA LEU A 37 -10.00 -1.47 2.34
C LEU A 37 -10.63 -0.17 2.87
N ASN A 38 -10.20 0.29 4.05
CA ASN A 38 -10.57 1.60 4.57
C ASN A 38 -9.71 2.69 3.89
N PRO A 39 -10.30 3.64 3.15
CA PRO A 39 -9.55 4.64 2.38
C PRO A 39 -8.85 5.71 3.24
N LYS A 40 -9.16 5.80 4.54
CA LYS A 40 -8.53 6.75 5.46
C LYS A 40 -7.30 6.19 6.16
N THR A 41 -7.36 4.92 6.56
CA THR A 41 -6.29 4.25 7.32
C THR A 41 -5.47 3.29 6.46
N GLU A 42 -5.96 2.98 5.25
CA GLU A 42 -5.36 2.03 4.30
C GLU A 42 -5.17 0.63 4.89
N THR A 43 -6.02 0.30 5.86
CA THR A 43 -6.11 -1.00 6.53
C THR A 43 -7.31 -1.77 6.00
N PHE A 44 -7.27 -3.10 6.11
CA PHE A 44 -8.44 -3.93 5.81
C PHE A 44 -9.39 -3.94 7.02
N GLU A 45 -10.69 -3.74 6.77
CA GLU A 45 -11.72 -3.71 7.81
C GLU A 45 -11.94 -5.12 8.39
N ASN A 46 -11.82 -5.27 9.72
CA ASN A 46 -12.04 -6.52 10.46
C ASN A 46 -11.21 -7.72 9.95
N ASP A 47 -10.01 -7.48 9.43
CA ASP A 47 -9.21 -8.50 8.76
C ASP A 47 -7.74 -8.47 9.21
N GLU A 48 -7.45 -9.14 10.32
CA GLU A 48 -6.10 -9.20 10.89
C GLU A 48 -5.12 -9.94 9.99
N GLU A 49 -5.57 -11.01 9.32
CA GLU A 49 -4.77 -11.80 8.40
C GLU A 49 -4.28 -10.97 7.21
N ALA A 50 -5.19 -10.23 6.55
CA ALA A 50 -4.82 -9.35 5.45
C ALA A 50 -3.94 -8.19 5.93
N ASN A 51 -4.19 -7.65 7.12
CA ASN A 51 -3.37 -6.58 7.69
C ASN A 51 -1.96 -7.05 8.04
N ALA A 52 -1.76 -8.29 8.47
CA ALA A 52 -0.45 -8.87 8.73
C ALA A 52 0.42 -8.95 7.46
N LEU A 53 -0.20 -9.10 6.29
CA LEU A 53 0.48 -9.19 4.99
C LEU A 53 0.84 -7.83 4.37
N ARG A 54 0.45 -6.71 4.98
CA ARG A 54 0.81 -5.35 4.51
C ARG A 54 2.29 -5.04 4.73
N GLY A 55 2.93 -5.74 5.66
CA GLY A 55 4.34 -5.62 5.97
C GLY A 55 5.12 -6.89 5.69
N ARG A 56 6.41 -6.83 5.97
CA ARG A 56 7.25 -8.03 6.10
C ARG A 56 7.62 -8.19 7.57
N PRO A 57 7.63 -9.42 8.10
CA PRO A 57 8.07 -9.66 9.47
C PRO A 57 9.56 -9.31 9.66
N GLU A 58 10.37 -9.49 8.61
CA GLU A 58 11.80 -9.23 8.64
C GLU A 58 12.24 -8.44 7.39
N TRP A 59 13.06 -7.42 7.61
CA TRP A 59 13.69 -6.63 6.56
C TRP A 59 15.14 -7.11 6.35
N ARG A 60 15.59 -7.09 5.09
CA ARG A 60 16.95 -7.56 4.75
C ARG A 60 18.00 -6.57 5.28
N ALA A 61 18.84 -7.00 6.21
CA ALA A 61 19.96 -6.18 6.70
C ALA A 61 20.96 -5.80 5.57
N PRO A 62 21.53 -4.58 5.58
CA PRO A 62 21.28 -3.45 6.49
C PRO A 62 20.08 -2.55 6.12
N TYR A 63 19.27 -2.93 5.13
CA TYR A 63 18.19 -2.11 4.55
C TYR A 63 16.89 -2.20 5.37
N VAL A 64 16.90 -1.63 6.57
CA VAL A 64 15.74 -1.57 7.48
C VAL A 64 14.96 -0.27 7.28
N LEU A 65 13.66 -0.30 7.58
CA LEU A 65 12.86 0.92 7.60
C LEU A 65 13.28 1.83 8.77
N PRO A 66 13.35 3.16 8.57
CA PRO A 66 13.55 4.11 9.67
C PRO A 66 12.42 3.98 10.69
N LYS A 67 12.74 4.10 11.98
CA LYS A 67 11.72 4.29 13.02
C LYS A 67 11.25 5.74 12.95
N VAL A 68 9.98 5.95 12.65
CA VAL A 68 9.30 7.26 12.64
C VAL A 68 8.57 7.45 13.95
#